data_AF-A0A3Q0SZV8-F1
#
_entry.id   AF-A0A3Q0SZV8-F1
#
_cell.length_a   1.000
_cell.length_b   1.000
_cell.length_c   1.000
_cell.angle_alpha   90.00
_cell.angle_beta   90.00
_cell.angle_gamma   90.00
#
_symmetry.space_group_name_H-M   'P 1'
#
loop_
_entity.id
_entity.type
_entity.pdbx_description
1 polymer ?
#
loop_
_entity_poly.entity_id
_entity_poly.type
_entity_poly.pdbx_seq_one_letter_code
_entity_poly.pdbx_strand_id
1 'polypeptide(L)'
;MPSSAIIPLALPKGAEKLCELCQREARLQCSKCRVTFYCDAEHQQADWVGIHKRICQLLVPIRTQTLHSLQQTSHIETQIKKVRIRMKHCFIDIVTSRSSLLTKVNPQQSVYCLQVFE
;
A
#
# COMPACT_ATOMS: atom_id res chain seq x y z
N MET A 1 -9.29 -24.32 -22.53
CA MET A 1 -9.07 -23.30 -21.48
C MET A 1 -10.26 -22.38 -21.44
N PRO A 2 -10.64 -21.86 -20.26
CA PRO A 2 -11.79 -20.98 -20.12
C PRO A 2 -11.44 -19.57 -20.58
N SER A 3 -11.86 -19.18 -21.78
CA SER A 3 -11.76 -17.81 -22.30
C SER A 3 -13.13 -17.28 -22.74
N SER A 4 -13.30 -15.98 -22.62
CA SER A 4 -14.39 -15.21 -23.20
C SER A 4 -13.82 -14.02 -23.94
N ALA A 5 -14.38 -13.70 -25.12
CA ALA A 5 -14.00 -12.51 -25.86
C ALA A 5 -14.46 -11.25 -25.10
N ILE A 6 -13.60 -10.23 -25.07
CA ILE A 6 -13.94 -8.92 -24.52
C ILE A 6 -14.71 -8.17 -25.59
N ILE A 7 -15.90 -7.66 -25.25
CA ILE A 7 -16.69 -6.81 -26.14
C ILE A 7 -16.32 -5.35 -25.83
N PRO A 8 -15.57 -4.65 -26.70
CA PRO A 8 -15.06 -3.30 -26.40
C PRO A 8 -16.18 -2.27 -26.19
N LEU A 9 -17.35 -2.51 -26.80
CA LEU A 9 -18.53 -1.65 -26.77
C LEU A 9 -19.25 -1.62 -25.40
N ALA A 10 -18.91 -2.52 -24.48
CA ALA A 10 -19.52 -2.61 -23.15
C ALA A 10 -18.68 -1.96 -22.03
N LEU A 11 -17.51 -1.39 -22.35
CA LEU A 11 -16.64 -0.77 -21.35
C LEU A 11 -16.83 0.75 -21.31
N PRO A 12 -16.82 1.37 -20.11
CA PRO A 12 -16.77 2.82 -19.99
C PRO A 12 -15.51 3.36 -20.69
N LYS A 13 -15.63 4.51 -21.37
CA LYS A 13 -14.52 5.15 -22.09
C LYS A 13 -13.29 5.27 -21.17
N GLY A 14 -12.17 4.70 -21.58
CA GLY A 14 -10.89 4.75 -20.86
C GLY A 14 -10.51 3.49 -20.07
N ALA A 15 -11.32 2.43 -20.08
CA ALA A 15 -11.00 1.17 -19.38
C ALA A 15 -10.31 0.13 -20.29
N GLU A 16 -9.24 0.51 -20.99
CA GLU A 16 -8.49 -0.43 -21.82
C GLU A 16 -7.90 -1.56 -20.97
N LYS A 17 -8.15 -2.81 -21.38
CA LYS A 17 -7.61 -3.99 -20.71
C LYS A 17 -6.34 -4.40 -21.45
N LEU A 18 -5.27 -4.65 -20.71
CA LEU A 18 -3.97 -5.01 -21.27
C LEU A 18 -3.66 -6.48 -21.02
N CYS A 19 -2.87 -7.08 -21.92
CA CYS A 19 -2.38 -8.44 -21.80
C CYS A 19 -1.34 -8.54 -20.68
N GLU A 20 -1.49 -9.52 -19.79
CA GLU A 20 -0.52 -9.71 -18.69
C GLU A 20 0.91 -10.02 -19.14
N LEU A 21 1.07 -10.63 -20.32
CA LEU A 21 2.36 -11.09 -20.83
C LEU A 21 3.10 -10.04 -21.66
N CYS A 22 2.38 -9.28 -22.49
CA CYS A 22 3.00 -8.35 -23.44
C CYS A 22 2.49 -6.90 -23.33
N GLN A 23 1.56 -6.62 -22.41
CA GLN A 23 0.98 -5.29 -22.15
C GLN A 23 0.32 -4.61 -23.36
N ARG A 24 0.06 -5.34 -24.44
CA ARG A 24 -0.77 -4.89 -25.58
C ARG A 24 -2.25 -4.99 -25.22
N GLU A 25 -3.11 -4.36 -26.01
CA GLU A 25 -4.56 -4.47 -25.89
C GLU A 25 -5.02 -5.93 -25.82
N ALA A 26 -5.75 -6.24 -24.76
CA ALA A 26 -6.35 -7.54 -24.57
C ALA A 26 -7.68 -7.64 -25.31
N ARG A 27 -7.90 -8.81 -25.92
CA ARG A 27 -9.16 -9.16 -26.59
C ARG A 27 -9.83 -10.38 -25.94
N LEU A 28 -9.09 -11.09 -25.09
CA LEU A 28 -9.54 -12.28 -24.39
C LEU A 28 -9.47 -12.05 -22.88
N GLN A 29 -10.45 -12.59 -22.18
CA GLN A 29 -10.54 -12.59 -20.73
C GLN A 29 -10.69 -14.02 -20.24
N CYS A 30 -10.06 -14.35 -19.11
CA CYS A 30 -10.30 -15.64 -18.47
C CYS A 30 -11.75 -15.69 -17.94
N SER A 31 -12.57 -16.64 -18.41
CA SER A 31 -13.98 -16.69 -18.03
C SER A 31 -14.22 -17.20 -16.60
N LYS A 32 -13.20 -17.81 -15.98
CA LYS A 32 -13.24 -18.25 -14.57
C LYS A 32 -13.00 -17.11 -13.60
N CYS A 33 -11.83 -16.47 -13.65
CA CYS A 33 -11.48 -15.43 -12.69
C CYS A 33 -12.00 -14.05 -13.10
N ARG A 34 -12.22 -13.80 -14.41
CA ARG A 34 -12.66 -12.52 -14.98
C ARG A 34 -11.75 -11.32 -14.65
N VAL A 35 -10.59 -11.53 -14.02
CA VAL A 35 -9.65 -10.47 -13.60
C VAL A 35 -8.35 -10.47 -14.39
N THR A 36 -8.21 -11.37 -15.37
CA THR A 36 -6.97 -11.56 -16.14
C THR A 36 -7.28 -11.55 -17.63
N PHE A 37 -6.44 -10.85 -18.39
CA PHE A 37 -6.70 -10.49 -19.77
C PHE A 37 -5.49 -10.82 -20.66
N TYR A 38 -5.76 -11.20 -21.91
CA TYR A 38 -4.75 -11.60 -22.90
C TYR A 38 -5.08 -11.02 -24.28
N CYS A 39 -4.06 -10.76 -25.09
CA CYS A 39 -4.27 -10.33 -26.48
C CYS A 39 -4.66 -11.49 -27.40
N ASP A 40 -4.22 -12.70 -27.10
CA ASP A 40 -4.45 -13.91 -27.91
C ASP A 40 -4.46 -15.19 -27.06
N ALA A 41 -4.81 -16.31 -27.70
CA ALA A 41 -4.92 -17.61 -27.05
C ALA A 41 -3.55 -18.22 -26.71
N GLU A 42 -2.48 -17.85 -27.42
CA GLU A 42 -1.13 -18.34 -27.18
C GLU A 42 -0.61 -17.84 -25.83
N HIS A 43 -0.75 -16.54 -25.57
CA HIS A 43 -0.42 -15.94 -24.29
C HIS A 43 -1.28 -16.50 -23.15
N GLN A 44 -2.58 -16.70 -23.39
CA GLN A 44 -3.43 -17.38 -22.40
C GLN A 44 -2.92 -18.79 -22.08
N GLN A 45 -2.56 -19.56 -23.11
CA GLN A 45 -2.07 -20.93 -22.98
C GLN A 45 -0.75 -20.99 -22.21
N ALA A 46 0.18 -20.09 -22.53
CA ALA A 46 1.47 -19.98 -21.86
C ALA A 46 1.29 -19.70 -20.36
N ASP A 47 0.47 -18.71 -19.99
CA ASP A 47 0.19 -18.40 -18.58
C ASP A 47 -0.55 -19.56 -17.89
N TRP A 48 -1.48 -20.23 -18.57
CA TRP A 48 -2.25 -21.32 -17.99
C TRP A 48 -1.45 -22.57 -17.69
N VAL A 49 -0.58 -22.99 -18.60
CA VAL A 49 0.31 -24.14 -18.36
C VAL A 49 1.32 -23.81 -17.26
N GLY A 50 1.81 -22.58 -17.20
CA GLY A 50 2.76 -22.14 -16.18
C GLY A 50 2.15 -22.06 -14.78
N ILE A 51 1.27 -21.09 -14.55
CA ILE A 51 0.81 -20.73 -13.20
C ILE A 51 -0.70 -20.53 -13.10
N HIS A 52 -1.35 -20.02 -14.15
CA HIS A 52 -2.73 -19.52 -14.05
C HIS A 52 -3.68 -20.61 -13.58
N LYS A 53 -3.52 -21.85 -14.05
CA LYS A 53 -4.37 -22.97 -13.62
C LYS A 53 -4.42 -23.15 -12.09
N ARG A 54 -3.30 -22.89 -11.40
CA ARG A 54 -3.16 -23.04 -9.94
C ARG A 54 -3.69 -21.82 -9.20
N ILE A 55 -3.44 -20.62 -9.73
CA ILE A 55 -3.75 -19.36 -9.04
C ILE A 55 -5.07 -18.72 -9.46
N CYS A 56 -5.74 -19.22 -10.51
CA CYS A 56 -6.93 -18.60 -11.13
C CYS A 56 -7.99 -18.15 -10.11
N GLN A 57 -8.32 -19.01 -9.14
CA GLN A 57 -9.34 -18.72 -8.12
C GLN A 57 -8.84 -17.75 -7.03
N LEU A 58 -7.53 -17.73 -6.76
CA LEU A 58 -6.90 -16.85 -5.79
C LEU A 58 -6.74 -15.42 -6.32
N LEU A 59 -6.67 -15.24 -7.63
CA LEU A 59 -6.49 -13.92 -8.26
C LEU A 59 -7.65 -12.96 -8.00
N VAL A 60 -8.87 -13.46 -7.81
CA VAL A 60 -10.07 -12.63 -7.58
C VAL A 60 -9.96 -11.84 -6.28
N PRO A 61 -9.84 -12.46 -5.09
CA PRO A 61 -9.74 -11.72 -3.82
C PRO A 61 -8.48 -10.86 -3.73
N ILE A 62 -7.36 -11.31 -4.30
CA ILE A 62 -6.09 -10.57 -4.26
C ILE A 62 -6.23 -9.23 -4.99
N ARG A 63 -6.79 -9.23 -6.21
CA ARG A 63 -6.95 -8.00 -7.00
C ARG A 63 -7.99 -7.04 -6.40
N THR A 64 -9.01 -7.56 -5.73
CA THR A 64 -9.96 -6.72 -4.96
C THR A 64 -9.28 -6.09 -3.75
N GLN A 65 -8.45 -6.84 -3.01
CA GLN A 65 -7.71 -6.31 -1.85
C GLN A 65 -6.65 -5.30 -2.26
N THR A 66 -5.94 -5.47 -3.38
CA THR A 66 -4.98 -4.47 -3.88
C THR A 66 -5.66 -3.12 -4.14
N LEU A 67 -6.86 -3.10 -4.73
CA LEU A 67 -7.62 -1.86 -4.92
C LEU A 67 -7.98 -1.19 -3.58
N HIS A 68 -8.46 -1.96 -2.60
CA HIS A 68 -8.77 -1.44 -1.27
C HIS A 68 -7.51 -0.97 -0.51
N SER A 69 -6.40 -1.68 -0.65
CA SER A 69 -5.14 -1.35 0.02
C SER A 69 -4.51 -0.07 -0.56
N LEU A 70 -4.60 0.15 -1.87
CA LEU A 70 -4.18 1.40 -2.52
C LEU A 70 -5.04 2.60 -2.08
N GLN A 71 -6.33 2.39 -1.81
CA GLN A 71 -7.15 3.42 -1.18
C GLN A 71 -6.75 3.64 0.29
N GLN A 72 -6.38 2.58 1.01
CA GLN A 72 -5.99 2.65 2.44
C GLN A 72 -4.62 3.25 2.69
N THR A 73 -3.62 3.12 1.81
CA THR A 73 -2.29 3.75 2.00
C THR A 73 -2.42 5.27 2.20
N SER A 74 -3.30 5.93 1.44
CA SER A 74 -3.58 7.37 1.58
C SER A 74 -4.11 7.75 2.98
N HIS A 75 -4.96 6.90 3.56
CA HIS A 75 -5.54 7.13 4.88
C HIS A 75 -4.56 6.75 6.00
N ILE A 76 -3.84 5.63 5.86
CA ILE A 76 -2.83 5.15 6.82
C ILE A 76 -1.69 6.15 6.95
N GLU A 77 -1.17 6.71 5.84
CA GLU A 77 -0.14 7.76 5.89
C GLU A 77 -0.61 9.00 6.65
N THR A 78 -1.87 9.40 6.44
CA THR A 78 -2.47 10.54 7.14
C THR A 78 -2.61 10.26 8.64
N GLN A 79 -3.00 9.04 9.02
CA GLN A 79 -3.08 8.62 10.42
C GLN A 79 -1.69 8.51 11.08
N ILE A 80 -0.68 7.98 10.39
CA ILE A 80 0.71 7.90 10.88
C ILE A 80 1.27 9.31 11.10
N LYS A 81 1.02 10.26 10.19
CA LYS A 81 1.43 11.66 10.35
C LYS A 81 0.78 12.29 11.60
N LYS A 82 -0.52 12.07 11.84
CA LYS A 82 -1.22 12.55 13.04
C LYS A 82 -0.64 11.96 14.32
N VAL A 83 -0.37 10.65 14.36
CA VAL A 83 0.28 10.00 15.52
C VAL A 83 1.70 10.54 15.73
N ARG A 84 2.48 10.72 14.67
CA ARG A 84 3.82 11.34 14.74
C ARG A 84 3.78 12.75 15.32
N ILE A 85 2.83 13.58 14.88
CA ILE A 85 2.67 14.95 15.39
C ILE A 85 2.26 14.92 16.86
N ARG A 86 1.29 14.06 17.23
CA ARG A 86 0.84 13.93 18.62
C ARG A 86 1.94 13.44 19.54
N MET A 87 2.75 12.49 19.09
CA MET A 87 3.89 11.95 19.84
C MET A 87 5.01 13.00 19.98
N LYS A 88 5.26 13.80 18.94
CA LYS A 88 6.17 14.95 19.02
C LYS A 88 5.70 15.99 20.03
N HIS A 89 4.41 16.32 20.03
CA HIS A 89 3.83 17.29 20.97
C HIS A 89 3.98 16.79 22.42
N CYS A 90 3.60 15.53 22.68
CA CYS A 90 3.76 14.91 24.00
C CYS A 90 5.22 14.90 24.48
N PHE A 91 6.17 14.63 23.58
CA PHE A 91 7.59 14.69 23.90
C PHE A 91 8.03 16.11 24.30
N ILE A 92 7.61 17.14 23.56
CA ILE A 92 7.87 18.54 23.89
C ILE A 92 7.25 18.90 25.24
N ASP A 93 6.02 18.47 25.52
CA ASP A 93 5.32 18.72 26.79
C ASP A 93 6.08 18.12 27.99
N ILE A 94 6.61 16.90 27.84
CA ILE A 94 7.40 16.22 28.87
C ILE A 94 8.71 16.95 29.13
N VAL A 95 9.42 17.34 28.07
CA VAL A 95 10.71 18.04 28.18
C VAL A 95 10.51 19.43 28.80
N THR A 96 9.49 20.17 28.37
CA THR A 96 9.19 21.51 28.87
C THR A 96 8.68 21.47 30.32
N SER A 97 7.87 20.47 30.69
CA SER A 97 7.42 20.27 32.08
C SER A 97 8.57 19.91 33.02
N ARG A 98 9.55 19.10 32.56
CA ARG A 98 10.79 18.84 33.31
C ARG A 98 11.68 20.08 33.43
N SER A 99 11.82 20.88 32.38
CA SER A 99 12.56 22.16 32.44
C SER A 99 11.91 23.15 33.42
N SER A 100 10.58 23.15 33.54
CA SER A 100 9.84 23.98 34.51
C SER A 100 10.02 23.55 35.98
N LEU A 101 10.38 22.28 36.21
CA LEU A 101 10.77 21.76 37.52
C LEU A 101 12.25 22.05 37.85
N LEU A 102 13.10 22.26 36.84
CA LEU A 102 14.52 22.59 37.02
C LEU A 102 14.78 24.09 37.23
N THR A 103 13.81 24.97 36.95
CA THR A 103 13.96 26.43 37.16
C THR A 103 13.57 26.93 38.55
N LYS A 104 13.20 26.04 39.48
CA LYS A 104 12.95 26.38 40.90
C LYS A 104 14.07 25.98 41.86
N VAL A 105 15.28 25.73 41.36
CA VAL A 105 16.46 25.57 42.22
C VAL A 105 17.19 26.92 42.33
N ASN A 106 17.08 27.45 43.54
CA ASN A 106 17.72 28.62 44.16
C ASN A 106 19.14 28.97 43.64
N PRO A 107 19.50 30.25 43.39
CA PRO A 107 20.77 30.67 42.78
C PRO A 107 22.06 30.40 43.60
N GLN A 108 22.01 29.69 44.74
CA GLN A 108 23.17 29.53 45.63
C GLN A 108 23.86 28.15 45.58
N GLN A 109 23.45 27.22 44.71
CA GLN A 109 24.17 25.95 44.53
C GLN A 109 24.88 25.89 43.18
N SER A 110 25.76 26.88 42.98
CA SER A 110 26.79 26.91 41.96
C SER A 110 28.07 26.24 42.51
N VAL A 111 28.08 24.92 42.61
CA VAL A 111 29.29 24.07 42.64
C VAL A 111 28.82 22.62 42.75
N TYR A 112 29.47 21.67 42.05
CA TYR A 112 29.20 20.23 42.06
C TYR A 112 28.06 19.71 41.17
N CYS A 113 28.24 19.76 39.85
CA CYS A 113 27.87 18.59 39.02
C CYS A 113 28.55 18.63 37.63
N LEU A 114 29.88 18.83 37.62
CA LEU A 114 30.70 18.42 36.47
C LEU A 114 31.27 17.05 36.83
N GLN A 115 30.72 16.00 36.23
CA GLN A 115 31.34 14.69 35.91
C GLN A 115 30.25 13.61 35.84
N VAL A 116 29.64 13.41 34.66
CA VAL A 116 29.40 12.07 34.09
C VAL A 116 29.23 12.22 32.56
N PHE A 117 30.36 12.19 31.84
CA PHE A 117 30.47 11.63 30.49
C PHE A 117 31.80 10.88 30.51
N GLU A 118 31.73 9.55 30.53
CA GLU A 118 32.79 8.72 29.94
C GLU A 118 32.42 8.45 28.48
#